data_AF-V5TUY3-F1
#
_entry.id   AF-V5TUY3-F1
#
_cell.length_a   1.000
_cell.length_b   1.000
_cell.length_c   1.000
_cell.angle_alpha   90.00
_cell.angle_beta   90.00
_cell.angle_gamma   90.00
#
_symmetry.space_group_name_H-M   'P 1'
#
loop_
_entity.id
_entity.type
_entity.pdbx_description
1 polymer ?
#
loop_
_entity_poly.entity_id
_entity_poly.type
_entity_poly.pdbx_seq_one_letter_code
_entity_poly.pdbx_strand_id
1 'polypeptide(L)'
;MLEGQQCPACDATLVLRQGRFGMFIGCSRYPECEHTEQIDKPDETALRCPQCSDGHLVQRRSRFGKTFYSCDRYPECQFVINTRPVAGECPECHYPLLTEKKTAQGIKRFCASKQCGKPVTAEKDSEE
;
A
#
# COMPACT_ATOMS: atom_id res chain seq x y z
N MET A 1 -8.31 -3.46 -22.29
CA MET A 1 -9.05 -2.19 -22.41
C MET A 1 -9.55 -1.88 -20.99
N LEU A 2 -9.38 -0.65 -20.49
CA LEU A 2 -9.83 -0.26 -19.14
C LEU A 2 -11.30 0.12 -19.26
N GLU A 3 -12.18 -0.88 -19.35
CA GLU A 3 -13.62 -0.65 -19.34
C GLU A 3 -14.05 -0.07 -17.98
N GLY A 4 -14.67 1.12 -17.98
CA GLY A 4 -15.70 1.44 -17.01
C GLY A 4 -15.45 2.56 -15.98
N GLN A 5 -14.29 3.20 -15.94
CA GLN A 5 -14.11 4.37 -15.06
C GLN A 5 -14.75 5.61 -15.72
N GLN A 6 -15.89 6.05 -15.22
CA GLN A 6 -16.57 7.29 -15.62
C GLN A 6 -16.07 8.45 -14.75
N CYS A 7 -15.88 9.61 -15.38
CA CYS A 7 -15.42 10.79 -14.68
C CYS A 7 -16.53 11.33 -13.75
N PRO A 8 -16.29 11.53 -12.44
CA PRO A 8 -17.30 12.04 -11.52
C PRO A 8 -17.72 13.49 -11.79
N ALA A 9 -16.95 14.23 -12.60
CA ALA A 9 -17.24 15.62 -12.93
C ALA A 9 -18.09 15.80 -14.20
N CYS A 10 -18.04 14.85 -15.15
CA CYS A 10 -18.69 15.02 -16.46
C CYS A 10 -19.25 13.73 -17.07
N ASP A 11 -19.20 12.62 -16.33
CA ASP A 11 -19.64 11.27 -16.73
C ASP A 11 -18.94 10.67 -17.96
N ALA A 12 -18.01 11.40 -18.56
CA ALA A 12 -17.25 10.94 -19.72
C ALA A 12 -16.24 9.85 -19.34
N THR A 13 -15.87 9.02 -20.32
CA THR A 13 -14.92 7.93 -20.12
C THR A 13 -13.55 8.47 -19.68
N LEU A 14 -13.02 7.90 -18.60
CA LEU A 14 -11.65 8.11 -18.18
C LEU A 14 -10.71 7.22 -19.01
N VAL A 15 -9.62 7.80 -19.48
CA VAL A 15 -8.65 7.14 -20.36
C VAL A 15 -7.26 7.14 -19.73
N LEU A 16 -6.52 6.05 -19.93
CA LEU A 16 -5.13 5.96 -19.51
C LEU A 16 -4.25 6.82 -20.42
N ARG A 17 -3.54 7.79 -19.85
CA ARG A 17 -2.59 8.66 -20.56
C ARG A 17 -1.21 8.53 -19.96
N GLN A 18 -0.18 8.74 -20.79
CA GLN A 18 1.21 8.75 -20.34
C GLN A 18 1.68 10.20 -20.18
N GLY A 19 2.04 10.59 -18.95
CA GLY A 19 2.59 11.91 -18.63
C GLY A 19 4.07 11.85 -18.27
N ARG A 20 4.65 13.02 -17.98
CA ARG A 20 6.06 13.15 -17.56
C ARG A 20 6.41 12.34 -16.30
N PHE A 21 5.45 12.18 -15.39
CA PHE A 21 5.63 11.52 -14.10
C PHE A 21 5.17 10.05 -14.07
N GLY A 22 4.71 9.51 -15.21
CA GLY A 22 4.17 8.16 -15.31
C GLY A 22 2.82 8.13 -16.01
N MET A 23 2.20 6.96 -15.99
CA MET A 23 0.84 6.78 -16.49
C MET A 23 -0.14 7.43 -15.49
N PHE A 24 -1.18 8.06 -15.99
CA PHE A 24 -2.26 8.65 -15.20
C PHE A 24 -3.60 8.41 -15.90
N ILE A 25 -4.68 8.48 -15.14
CA ILE A 25 -6.04 8.40 -15.67
C ILE A 25 -6.51 9.84 -15.89
N GLY A 26 -6.90 10.19 -17.11
CA GLY A 26 -7.41 11.52 -17.44
C GLY A 26 -8.77 11.45 -18.13
N CYS A 27 -9.59 12.49 -17.97
CA CYS A 27 -10.83 12.59 -18.71
C CYS A 27 -10.60 12.61 -20.24
N SER A 28 -11.42 11.88 -20.99
CA SER A 28 -11.41 11.91 -22.46
C SER A 28 -11.80 13.28 -23.04
N ARG A 29 -12.60 14.08 -22.31
CA ARG A 29 -13.07 15.42 -22.71
C ARG A 29 -12.11 16.57 -22.39
N TYR A 30 -10.86 16.30 -22.04
CA TYR A 30 -9.87 17.38 -21.91
C TYR A 30 -9.76 18.18 -23.23
N PRO A 31 -9.83 19.53 -23.26
CA PRO A 31 -9.69 20.48 -22.13
C PRO A 31 -10.98 20.91 -21.42
N GLU A 32 -12.16 20.45 -21.83
CA GLU A 32 -13.45 20.80 -21.22
C GLU A 32 -13.61 20.24 -19.79
N CYS A 33 -12.93 19.11 -19.52
CA CYS A 33 -12.84 18.51 -18.19
C CYS A 33 -11.38 18.22 -17.86
N GLU A 34 -10.85 18.91 -16.85
CA GLU A 34 -9.48 18.78 -16.33
C GLU A 34 -9.32 17.69 -15.25
N HIS A 35 -10.34 16.86 -15.06
CA HIS A 35 -10.30 15.78 -14.08
C HIS A 35 -9.23 14.74 -14.43
N THR A 36 -8.35 14.48 -13.46
CA THR A 36 -7.29 13.48 -13.54
C THR A 36 -7.20 12.69 -12.23
N GLU A 37 -6.97 11.39 -12.34
CA GLU A 37 -6.71 10.49 -11.22
C GLU A 37 -5.36 9.80 -11.43
N GLN A 38 -4.65 9.56 -10.33
CA GLN A 38 -3.41 8.78 -10.35
C GLN A 38 -3.74 7.28 -10.30
N ILE A 39 -3.06 6.49 -11.11
CA ILE A 39 -3.24 5.02 -11.15
C ILE A 39 -2.71 4.40 -9.86
N ASP A 40 -1.55 4.90 -9.41
CA ASP A 40 -1.01 4.60 -8.10
C ASP A 40 -1.85 5.36 -7.05
N LYS A 41 -3.12 5.00 -6.85
CA LYS A 41 -3.70 5.19 -5.52
C LYS A 41 -2.80 4.35 -4.62
N PRO A 42 -1.97 4.97 -3.75
CA PRO A 42 -1.22 4.17 -2.80
C PRO A 42 -2.30 3.38 -2.07
N ASP A 43 -2.30 2.05 -2.21
CA ASP A 43 -3.15 1.20 -1.39
C ASP A 43 -2.98 1.71 0.03
N GLU A 44 -4.00 2.40 0.54
CA GLU A 44 -4.08 2.78 1.94
C GLU A 44 -4.05 1.44 2.64
N THR A 45 -2.84 1.03 3.01
CA THR A 45 -2.65 -0.20 3.72
C THR A 45 -3.16 0.21 5.09
N ALA A 46 -4.45 -0.03 5.34
CA ALA A 46 -5.19 0.40 6.52
C ALA A 46 -4.73 -0.35 7.78
N LEU A 47 -3.43 -0.62 7.86
CA LEU A 47 -2.73 -1.22 8.95
C LEU A 47 -2.30 -0.11 9.88
N ARG A 48 -2.77 -0.22 11.11
CA ARG A 48 -2.37 0.67 12.19
C ARG A 48 -0.86 0.57 12.40
N CYS A 49 -0.22 1.71 12.57
CA CYS A 49 1.19 1.75 12.89
C CYS A 49 1.39 1.20 14.31
N PRO A 50 2.19 0.15 14.51
CA PRO A 50 2.39 -0.44 15.84
C PRO A 50 3.24 0.46 16.77
N GLN A 51 3.86 1.52 16.24
CA GLN A 51 4.67 2.45 17.02
C GLN A 51 3.84 3.58 17.65
N CYS A 52 2.82 4.09 16.95
CA CYS A 52 1.96 5.16 17.47
C CYS A 52 0.50 4.75 17.72
N SER A 53 0.04 3.60 17.20
CA SER A 53 -1.33 3.06 17.28
C SER A 53 -2.46 3.94 16.70
N ASP A 54 -2.17 5.20 16.42
CA ASP A 54 -3.09 6.23 15.91
C ASP A 54 -2.96 6.45 14.40
N GLY A 55 -1.74 6.30 13.85
CA GLY A 55 -1.46 6.44 12.43
C GLY A 55 -1.64 5.14 11.64
N HIS A 56 -1.62 5.25 10.32
CA HIS A 56 -1.76 4.17 9.35
C HIS A 56 -0.51 4.04 8.46
N LEU A 57 -0.22 2.82 8.02
CA LEU A 57 0.91 2.53 7.13
C LEU A 57 0.54 2.81 5.68
N VAL A 58 0.99 3.93 5.15
CA VAL A 58 0.77 4.26 3.74
C VAL A 58 1.85 3.63 2.87
N GLN A 59 1.43 2.97 1.79
CA GLN A 59 2.33 2.51 0.75
C GLN A 59 2.89 3.71 -0.02
N ARG A 60 4.21 3.81 -0.15
CA ARG A 60 4.89 4.88 -0.88
C ARG A 60 5.93 4.28 -1.81
N ARG A 61 6.12 4.90 -2.97
CA ARG A 61 7.12 4.47 -3.94
C ARG A 61 8.30 5.42 -3.91
N SER A 62 9.50 4.88 -3.76
CA SER A 62 10.75 5.65 -3.82
C SER A 62 11.07 6.05 -5.27
N ARG A 63 11.92 7.08 -5.45
CA ARG A 63 12.45 7.49 -6.76
C ARG A 63 13.11 6.36 -7.55
N PHE A 64 13.57 5.32 -6.84
CA PHE A 64 14.21 4.13 -7.41
C PHE A 64 13.20 3.02 -7.78
N GLY A 65 11.90 3.28 -7.69
CA GLY A 65 10.85 2.30 -7.99
C GLY A 65 10.60 1.25 -6.89
N LYS A 66 11.33 1.31 -5.77
CA LYS A 66 11.09 0.43 -4.61
C LYS A 66 9.92 0.96 -3.79
N THR A 67 8.95 0.10 -3.53
CA THR A 67 7.84 0.37 -2.62
C THR A 67 8.27 0.18 -1.18
N PHE A 68 7.91 1.12 -0.32
CA PHE A 68 8.09 1.08 1.12
C PHE A 68 6.78 1.52 1.78
N TYR A 69 6.61 1.20 3.06
CA TYR A 69 5.43 1.57 3.83
C TYR A 69 5.90 2.43 4.99
N SER A 70 5.30 3.60 5.16
CA SER A 70 5.64 4.54 6.23
C SER A 70 4.38 4.97 6.96
N CYS A 71 4.48 5.33 8.24
CA CYS A 71 3.36 5.97 8.93
C CYS A 71 2.97 7.30 8.25
N ASP A 72 1.68 7.61 8.19
CA ASP A 72 1.14 8.90 7.74
C ASP A 72 1.49 10.05 8.69
N ARG A 73 1.58 9.79 10.00
CA ARG A 73 1.93 10.75 11.07
C ARG A 73 3.40 11.21 11.08
N TYR A 74 4.10 11.23 9.95
CA TYR A 74 5.44 11.84 9.90
C TYR A 74 5.30 13.38 10.09
N PRO A 75 6.05 14.05 10.99
CA PRO A 75 7.30 13.63 11.64
C PRO A 75 7.18 12.97 13.03
N GLU A 76 5.99 12.89 13.62
CA GLU A 76 5.75 12.32 14.96
C GLU A 76 6.06 10.82 15.02
N CYS A 77 5.78 10.09 13.93
CA CYS A 77 6.09 8.67 13.80
C CYS A 77 7.01 8.40 12.60
N GLN A 78 8.23 7.95 12.86
CA GLN A 78 9.24 7.63 11.85
C GLN A 78 9.27 6.14 11.47
N PHE A 79 8.18 5.42 11.73
CA PHE A 79 8.10 4.00 11.42
C PHE A 79 8.09 3.78 9.90
N VAL A 80 9.03 2.95 9.41
CA VAL A 80 9.19 2.64 7.99
C VAL A 80 9.59 1.18 7.80
N ILE A 81 9.01 0.53 6.79
CA ILE A 81 9.31 -0.84 6.41
C ILE A 81 9.40 -0.96 4.88
N ASN A 82 10.33 -1.78 4.40
CA ASN A 82 10.55 -1.97 2.96
C ASN A 82 9.79 -3.19 2.39
N THR A 83 9.19 -3.98 3.27
CA THR A 83 8.42 -5.19 2.95
C THR A 83 6.94 -4.93 3.16
N ARG A 84 6.08 -5.71 2.49
CA ARG A 84 4.62 -5.59 2.64
C ARG A 84 4.22 -5.89 4.09
N PRO A 85 3.65 -4.92 4.83
CA PRO A 85 3.05 -5.18 6.13
C PRO A 85 1.77 -5.97 5.98
N VAL A 86 1.47 -6.79 6.98
CA VAL A 86 0.23 -7.55 7.10
C VAL A 86 -0.26 -7.45 8.52
N ALA A 87 -1.58 -7.26 8.69
CA ALA A 87 -2.23 -7.38 9.99
C ALA A 87 -2.02 -8.80 10.51
N GLY A 88 -1.42 -8.93 11.68
CA GLY A 88 -1.24 -10.24 12.29
C GLY A 88 -0.49 -10.11 13.60
N GLU A 89 -0.85 -10.97 14.54
CA GLU A 89 -0.17 -11.04 15.82
C GLU A 89 0.96 -12.06 15.77
N CYS A 90 2.13 -11.69 16.32
CA CYS A 90 3.23 -12.63 16.43
C CYS A 90 3.04 -13.55 17.66
N PRO A 91 3.05 -14.88 17.51
CA PRO A 91 2.84 -15.82 18.64
C PRO A 91 3.96 -15.81 19.68
N GLU A 92 5.16 -15.30 19.36
CA GLU A 92 6.29 -15.25 20.31
C GLU A 92 6.33 -13.95 21.12
N CYS A 93 5.82 -12.84 20.58
CA CYS A 93 5.97 -11.50 21.21
C CYS A 93 4.69 -10.65 21.20
N HIS A 94 3.57 -11.23 20.75
CA HIS A 94 2.26 -10.58 20.60
C HIS A 94 2.31 -9.23 19.85
N TYR A 95 3.24 -9.11 18.89
CA TYR A 95 3.38 -7.89 18.10
C TYR A 95 2.31 -7.84 17.00
N PRO A 96 1.52 -6.75 16.87
CA PRO A 96 0.33 -6.70 16.02
C PRO A 96 0.60 -6.45 14.53
N LEU A 97 1.88 -6.49 14.11
CA LEU A 97 2.28 -6.26 12.73
C LEU A 97 3.26 -7.33 12.25
N LEU A 98 2.95 -7.93 11.11
CA LEU A 98 3.81 -8.89 10.41
C LEU A 98 4.29 -8.30 9.08
N THR A 99 5.33 -8.91 8.52
CA THR A 99 5.91 -8.55 7.22
C THR A 99 5.99 -9.77 6.33
N GLU A 100 5.60 -9.63 5.07
CA GLU A 100 5.68 -10.71 4.08
C GLU A 100 6.99 -10.66 3.30
N LYS A 101 7.69 -11.79 3.24
CA LYS A 101 8.88 -12.00 2.41
C LYS A 101 8.64 -13.16 1.45
N LYS A 102 8.92 -12.94 0.17
CA LYS A 102 8.90 -13.99 -0.85
C LYS A 102 10.15 -14.87 -0.69
N THR A 103 9.97 -16.15 -0.42
CA THR A 103 11.04 -17.16 -0.32
C THR A 103 10.86 -18.20 -1.42
N ALA A 104 11.86 -19.06 -1.65
CA ALA A 104 11.79 -20.13 -2.65
C ALA A 104 10.61 -21.11 -2.43
N GLN A 105 10.13 -21.24 -1.19
CA GLN A 105 9.00 -22.11 -0.80
C GLN A 105 7.64 -21.38 -0.78
N GLY A 106 7.58 -20.13 -1.24
CA GLY A 106 6.37 -19.29 -1.21
C GLY A 106 6.49 -18.07 -0.30
N ILE A 107 5.35 -17.46 0.00
CA ILE A 107 5.24 -16.26 0.84
C ILE A 107 5.30 -16.68 2.30
N LYS A 108 6.33 -16.25 3.05
CA LYS A 108 6.44 -16.45 4.50
C LYS A 108 6.28 -15.11 5.21
N ARG A 109 5.59 -15.13 6.36
CA ARG A 109 5.45 -13.95 7.22
C ARG A 109 6.53 -13.95 8.29
N PHE A 110 6.96 -12.77 8.69
CA PHE A 110 7.95 -12.55 9.74
C PHE A 110 7.46 -11.44 10.66
N CYS A 111 7.78 -11.52 11.95
CA CYS A 111 7.47 -10.44 12.88
C CYS A 111 8.13 -9.13 12.42
N ALA A 112 7.37 -8.02 12.41
CA ALA A 112 7.89 -6.70 12.07
C ALA A 112 8.75 -6.08 13.20
N SER A 113 8.66 -6.62 14.42
CA SER A 113 9.46 -6.15 15.55
C SER A 113 10.93 -6.48 15.37
N LYS A 114 11.80 -5.48 15.60
CA LYS A 114 13.27 -5.63 15.59
C LYS A 114 13.77 -6.63 16.63
N GLN A 115 13.03 -6.84 17.72
CA GLN A 115 13.44 -7.70 18.83
C GLN A 115 13.11 -9.19 18.58
N CYS A 116 12.13 -9.50 17.74
CA CYS A 116 11.71 -10.87 17.49
C CYS A 116 12.27 -11.40 16.16
N GLY A 117 11.92 -10.79 15.03
CA GLY A 117 12.39 -11.22 13.71
C GLY A 117 12.06 -12.68 13.32
N LYS A 118 11.23 -13.38 14.09
CA LYS A 118 10.92 -14.80 13.89
C LYS A 118 9.93 -15.00 12.74
N PRO A 119 10.02 -16.12 12.01
CA PRO A 119 9.03 -16.48 11.02
C PRO A 119 7.72 -16.80 11.71
N VAL A 120 6.63 -16.22 11.20
CA VAL A 120 5.26 -16.54 11.61
C VAL A 120 4.62 -17.32 10.47
N THR A 121 4.15 -18.52 10.77
CA THR A 121 3.30 -19.27 9.85
C THR A 121 1.94 -18.60 9.82
N ALA A 122 1.63 -17.98 8.69
CA ALA A 122 0.32 -17.46 8.38
C ALA A 122 -0.68 -18.61 8.30
N GLU A 123 -1.27 -19.01 9.42
CA GLU A 123 -2.54 -19.71 9.36
C GLU A 123 -3.56 -18.71 8.79
N LYS A 124 -4.21 -19.12 7.72
CA LYS A 124 -5.08 -18.30 6.87
C LYS A 124 -6.18 -17.65 7.71
N ASP A 125 -6.32 -16.34 7.59
CA ASP A 125 -7.64 -15.71 7.67
C ASP A 125 -7.90 -14.99 6.34
N SER A 126 -8.64 -15.70 5.50
CA SER A 126 -9.50 -15.20 4.42
C SER A 126 -10.31 -16.43 4.02
N GLU A 127 -11.32 -16.68 4.84
CA GLU A 127 -12.44 -17.57 4.58
C GLU A 127 -13.42 -16.82 3.63
N GLU A 128 -13.94 -17.58 2.65
CA GLU A 128 -15.01 -17.31 1.66
C GLU A 128 -14.86 -16.23 0.56
#